data_AF-A0A0N4Y1Z8-F1
#
_entry.id   AF-A0A0N4Y1Z8-F1
#
_cell.length_a   1.000
_cell.length_b   1.000
_cell.length_c   1.000
_cell.angle_alpha   90.00
_cell.angle_beta   90.00
_cell.angle_gamma   90.00
#
_symmetry.space_group_name_H-M   'P 1'
#
loop_
_entity.id
_entity.type
_entity.pdbx_description
1 polymer ?
#
loop_
_entity_poly.entity_id
_entity_poly.type
_entity_poly.pdbx_seq_one_letter_code
_entity_poly.pdbx_strand_id
1 'polypeptide(L)'
;MYLLSYPYDSTSHKMAPYNATTGSGCNPNEYTWCDTASATYPWIFLPIICIVMGIGVPMSQIALDTIYSKVLGNIDQSMMQGMLIVAEDLILILGPLYAASMFSHVGQSTLWLVNALATAGGVVLWLGFFPQLKRYK
;
A
#
# COMPACT_ATOMS: atom_id res chain seq x y z
N MET A 1 8.48 -4.72 -2.58
CA MET A 1 9.65 -3.90 -2.19
C MET A 1 10.38 -4.49 -0.99
N TYR A 2 9.67 -4.98 0.03
CA TYR A 2 10.31 -5.57 1.22
C TYR A 2 11.28 -6.74 0.93
N LEU A 3 10.91 -7.66 0.02
CA LEU A 3 11.78 -8.78 -0.43
C LEU A 3 13.02 -8.34 -1.23
N LEU A 4 13.02 -7.13 -1.79
CA LEU A 4 14.14 -6.59 -2.57
C LEU A 4 15.08 -5.75 -1.69
N SER A 5 14.55 -5.14 -0.62
CA SER A 5 15.32 -4.29 0.29
C SER A 5 15.98 -5.05 1.46
N TYR A 6 15.56 -6.29 1.74
CA TYR A 6 16.11 -7.12 2.82
C TYR A 6 16.57 -8.48 2.25
N PRO A 7 17.82 -8.96 2.43
CA PRO A 7 18.88 -8.51 3.34
C PRO A 7 20.13 -7.98 2.59
N TYR A 8 19.96 -7.22 1.51
CA TYR A 8 21.11 -6.74 0.72
C TYR A 8 21.58 -5.36 1.20
N ASP A 9 22.77 -5.30 1.80
CA ASP A 9 23.47 -4.07 2.25
C ASP A 9 23.64 -3.01 1.14
N SER A 10 23.54 -3.38 -0.13
CA SER A 10 23.58 -2.44 -1.26
C SER A 10 22.31 -1.59 -1.38
N THR A 11 21.20 -2.02 -0.78
CA THR A 11 19.88 -1.39 -0.92
C THR A 11 19.33 -0.79 0.37
N SER A 12 19.88 -1.20 1.52
CA SER A 12 19.42 -0.76 2.84
C SER A 12 20.58 -0.36 3.76
N HIS A 13 20.36 0.66 4.58
CA HIS A 13 21.27 1.11 5.63
C HIS A 13 20.54 1.12 6.98
N LYS A 14 21.29 0.99 8.09
CA LYS A 14 20.70 1.15 9.44
C LYS A 14 20.19 2.57 9.64
N MET A 15 19.13 2.70 10.43
CA MET A 15 18.56 4.02 10.74
C MET A 15 19.56 4.87 11.51
N ALA A 16 19.63 6.16 11.17
CA ALA A 16 20.45 7.10 11.88
C ALA A 16 19.92 7.29 13.32
N PRO A 17 20.79 7.26 14.34
CA PRO A 17 20.37 7.50 15.72
C PRO A 17 19.84 8.92 15.88
N TYR A 18 18.92 9.10 16.83
CA TYR A 18 18.36 10.42 17.13
C TYR A 18 19.43 11.44 17.53
N ASN A 19 19.45 12.57 16.82
CA ASN A 19 20.29 13.71 17.12
C ASN A 19 19.41 14.87 17.61
N ALA A 20 19.54 15.21 18.90
CA ALA A 20 18.74 16.25 19.56
C ALA A 20 18.99 17.66 19.00
N THR A 21 20.14 17.92 18.38
CA THR A 21 20.48 19.25 17.83
C THR A 21 19.80 19.51 16.49
N THR A 22 19.63 18.48 15.67
CA THR A 22 19.01 18.57 14.34
C THR A 22 17.57 18.08 14.32
N GLY A 23 17.07 17.52 15.42
CA GLY A 23 15.74 16.91 15.52
C GLY A 23 15.55 15.76 14.52
N SER A 24 16.63 15.12 14.10
CA SER A 24 16.64 14.12 13.03
C SER A 24 17.11 12.77 13.53
N GLY A 25 16.62 11.70 12.89
CA GLY A 25 16.92 10.32 13.29
C GLY A 25 15.80 9.69 14.12
N CYS A 26 15.93 8.38 14.36
CA CYS A 26 14.91 7.59 15.02
C CYS A 26 15.13 7.61 16.54
N ASN A 27 14.15 8.07 17.32
CA ASN A 27 14.21 8.12 18.78
C ASN A 27 13.71 6.79 19.37
N PRO A 28 14.58 5.96 19.98
CA PRO A 28 14.16 4.67 20.55
C PRO A 28 13.22 4.81 21.76
N ASN A 29 13.16 5.99 22.39
CA ASN A 29 12.22 6.25 23.49
C ASN A 29 10.78 6.47 23.00
N GLU A 30 10.59 6.89 21.75
CA GLU A 30 9.27 7.07 21.13
C GLU A 30 8.86 5.87 20.29
N TYR A 31 9.82 5.24 19.61
CA TYR A 31 9.59 4.13 18.70
C TYR A 31 10.52 2.94 19.01
N THR A 32 9.94 1.86 19.53
CA THR A 32 10.68 0.66 19.95
C THR A 32 11.32 -0.11 18.77
N TRP A 33 10.89 0.16 17.54
CA TRP A 33 11.40 -0.48 16.34
C TRP A 33 12.64 0.21 15.74
N CYS A 34 13.09 1.34 16.29
CA CYS A 34 14.27 2.07 15.79
C CYS A 34 15.55 1.21 15.74
N ASP A 35 15.74 0.32 16.71
CA ASP A 35 16.98 -0.46 16.84
C ASP A 35 17.09 -1.63 15.85
N THR A 36 15.94 -2.13 15.39
CA THR A 36 15.86 -3.30 14.52
C THR A 36 15.62 -2.94 13.06
N ALA A 37 15.25 -1.69 12.79
CA ALA A 37 14.78 -1.30 11.48
C ALA A 37 15.90 -0.75 10.59
N SER A 38 15.80 -1.09 9.30
CA SER A 38 16.72 -0.64 8.26
C SER A 38 15.95 0.20 7.24
N ALA A 39 16.55 1.30 6.80
CA ALA A 39 15.99 2.22 5.82
C ALA A 39 16.49 1.87 4.42
N THR A 40 15.61 1.94 3.42
CA THR A 40 16.01 1.82 2.00
C THR A 40 16.59 3.15 1.51
N TYR A 41 17.57 3.12 0.61
CA TYR A 41 18.10 4.35 0.04
C TYR A 41 17.04 5.15 -0.73
N PRO A 42 16.98 6.49 -0.55
CA PRO A 42 16.00 7.34 -1.21
C PRO A 42 16.02 7.24 -2.74
N TRP A 43 17.19 7.08 -3.34
CA TRP A 43 17.35 7.00 -4.80
C TRP A 43 16.71 5.75 -5.42
N ILE A 44 16.53 4.67 -4.65
CA ILE A 44 15.78 3.47 -5.09
C ILE A 44 14.31 3.66 -4.76
N PHE A 45 14.00 4.12 -3.55
CA PHE A 45 12.64 4.19 -3.05
C PHE A 45 11.79 5.21 -3.83
N LEU A 46 12.31 6.41 -4.08
CA LEU A 46 11.60 7.52 -4.74
C LEU A 46 11.12 7.21 -6.17
N PRO A 47 11.96 6.72 -7.12
CA PRO A 47 11.47 6.44 -8.46
C PRO A 47 10.41 5.33 -8.47
N ILE A 48 10.57 4.30 -7.64
CA ILE A 48 9.63 3.18 -7.60
C ILE A 48 8.30 3.63 -7.00
N ILE A 49 8.31 4.39 -5.89
CA ILE A 49 7.06 4.88 -5.30
C ILE A 49 6.34 5.84 -6.26
N CYS A 50 7.06 6.67 -7.02
CA CYS A 50 6.47 7.52 -8.05
C CYS A 50 5.79 6.71 -9.16
N ILE A 51 6.39 5.63 -9.64
CA ILE A 51 5.78 4.78 -10.67
C ILE A 51 4.56 4.04 -10.10
N VAL A 52 4.69 3.44 -8.91
CA VAL A 52 3.63 2.64 -8.31
C VAL A 52 2.44 3.51 -7.92
N MET A 53 2.66 4.61 -7.19
CA MET A 53 1.60 5.49 -6.73
C MET A 53 1.10 6.44 -7.82
N GLY A 54 1.96 6.85 -8.75
CA GLY A 54 1.58 7.78 -9.82
C GLY A 54 0.94 7.13 -11.03
N ILE A 55 1.29 5.88 -11.34
CA ILE A 55 0.79 5.18 -12.53
C ILE A 55 0.02 3.93 -12.12
N GLY A 56 0.62 3.07 -11.29
CA GLY A 56 0.02 1.79 -10.91
C GLY A 56 -1.34 1.92 -10.24
N VAL A 57 -1.42 2.70 -9.16
CA VAL A 57 -2.65 2.88 -8.37
C VAL A 57 -3.77 3.52 -9.21
N PRO A 58 -3.58 4.68 -9.89
CA PRO A 58 -4.64 5.30 -10.66
C PRO A 58 -5.15 4.41 -11.81
N MET A 59 -4.27 3.70 -12.52
CA MET A 59 -4.71 2.77 -13.56
C MET A 59 -5.56 1.63 -13.00
N SER A 60 -5.23 1.12 -11.80
CA SER A 60 -6.01 0.06 -11.17
C SER A 60 -7.41 0.52 -10.77
N GLN A 61 -7.56 1.76 -10.30
CA GLN A 61 -8.84 2.35 -9.93
C GLN A 61 -9.74 2.53 -11.17
N ILE A 62 -9.21 3.14 -12.23
CA ILE A 62 -9.96 3.33 -13.49
C ILE A 62 -10.40 1.98 -14.10
N ALA A 63 -9.52 0.97 -14.05
CA ALA A 63 -9.85 -0.36 -14.53
C ALA A 63 -10.98 -1.01 -13.70
N LEU A 64 -10.95 -0.83 -12.38
CA LEU A 64 -11.98 -1.36 -11.47
C LEU A 64 -13.35 -0.72 -11.76
N ASP A 65 -13.42 0.60 -11.90
CA ASP A 65 -14.67 1.32 -12.22
C ASP A 65 -15.25 0.88 -13.57
N THR A 66 -14.37 0.70 -14.56
CA THR A 66 -14.76 0.27 -15.89
C THR A 66 -15.32 -1.15 -15.88
N ILE A 67 -14.67 -2.07 -15.17
CA ILE A 67 -15.10 -3.47 -15.07
C ILE A 67 -16.38 -3.58 -14.24
N TYR A 68 -16.47 -2.84 -13.15
CA TYR A 68 -17.64 -2.81 -12.28
C TYR A 68 -18.89 -2.34 -13.03
N SER A 69 -18.79 -1.26 -13.81
CA SER A 69 -19.94 -0.79 -14.62
C SER A 69 -20.40 -1.82 -15.66
N LYS A 70 -19.46 -2.56 -16.28
CA LYS A 70 -19.76 -3.62 -17.25
C LYS A 70 -20.43 -4.84 -16.61
N VAL A 71 -19.98 -5.25 -15.43
CA VAL A 71 -20.55 -6.40 -14.70
C VAL A 71 -21.99 -6.11 -14.25
N LEU A 72 -22.28 -4.85 -13.90
CA LEU A 72 -23.59 -4.44 -13.42
C LEU A 72 -24.68 -4.48 -14.50
N GLY A 73 -24.32 -4.21 -15.76
CA GLY A 73 -25.25 -4.27 -16.90
C GLY A 73 -26.40 -3.27 -16.78
N ASN A 74 -27.64 -3.77 -16.79
CA ASN A 74 -28.87 -2.95 -16.86
C ASN A 74 -29.50 -2.68 -15.47
N ILE A 75 -28.77 -2.97 -14.39
CA ILE A 75 -29.17 -2.66 -13.01
C ILE A 75 -28.97 -1.15 -12.75
N ASP A 76 -29.64 -0.58 -11.75
CA ASP A 76 -29.49 0.81 -11.31
C ASP A 76 -28.02 1.17 -10.98
N GLN A 77 -27.30 1.61 -12.01
CA GLN A 77 -25.85 1.81 -11.98
C GLN A 77 -25.46 2.91 -10.99
N SER A 78 -26.29 3.95 -10.87
CA SER A 78 -26.08 5.06 -9.94
C SER A 78 -26.04 4.61 -8.48
N MET A 79 -26.93 3.70 -8.07
CA MET A 79 -27.01 3.24 -6.67
C MET A 79 -25.81 2.35 -6.31
N MET A 80 -25.47 1.40 -7.18
CA MET A 80 -24.38 0.46 -6.94
C MET A 80 -22.99 1.13 -7.04
N GLN A 81 -22.82 2.10 -7.94
CA GLN A 81 -21.61 2.93 -7.98
C GLN A 81 -21.53 3.85 -6.75
N GLY A 82 -22.66 4.40 -6.30
CA GLY A 82 -22.73 5.15 -5.04
C GLY A 82 -22.26 4.33 -3.83
N MET A 83 -22.68 3.07 -3.73
CA MET A 83 -22.20 2.18 -2.64
C MET A 83 -20.71 1.87 -2.74
N LEU A 84 -20.17 1.73 -3.96
CA LEU A 84 -18.74 1.54 -4.15
C LEU A 84 -17.95 2.75 -3.66
N ILE A 85 -18.39 3.97 -3.99
CA ILE A 85 -17.76 5.23 -3.54
C ILE A 85 -17.79 5.34 -2.02
N VAL A 86 -18.91 5.00 -1.37
CA VAL A 86 -18.98 5.00 0.11
C VAL A 86 -17.95 4.04 0.72
N ALA A 87 -17.72 2.88 0.11
CA ALA A 87 -16.70 1.94 0.56
C ALA A 87 -15.28 2.52 0.36
N GLU A 88 -15.03 3.21 -0.75
CA GLU A 88 -13.75 3.91 -0.99
C GLU A 88 -13.50 5.02 0.04
N ASP A 89 -14.51 5.83 0.36
CA ASP A 89 -14.41 6.90 1.36
C ASP A 89 -14.08 6.33 2.75
N LEU A 90 -14.69 5.19 3.12
CA LEU A 90 -14.35 4.50 4.36
C LEU A 90 -12.89 4.03 4.36
N ILE A 91 -12.39 3.52 3.25
CA ILE A 91 -10.97 3.13 3.11
C ILE A 91 -10.07 4.37 3.22
N LEU A 92 -10.49 5.52 2.69
CA LEU A 92 -9.73 6.76 2.76
C LEU A 92 -9.59 7.28 4.20
N ILE A 93 -10.58 7.01 5.06
CA ILE A 93 -10.57 7.36 6.49
C ILE A 93 -9.77 6.33 7.30
N LEU A 94 -10.05 5.03 7.08
CA LEU A 94 -9.45 3.95 7.85
C LEU A 94 -8.00 3.68 7.47
N GLY A 95 -7.62 3.92 6.22
CA GLY A 95 -6.28 3.68 5.69
C GLY A 95 -5.19 4.42 6.46
N PRO A 96 -5.28 5.76 6.63
CA PRO A 96 -4.34 6.54 7.44
C PRO A 96 -4.33 6.14 8.92
N LEU A 97 -5.49 5.82 9.51
CA LEU A 97 -5.58 5.36 10.91
C LEU A 97 -4.84 4.03 11.12
N TYR A 98 -5.05 3.08 10.20
CA TYR A 98 -4.34 1.82 10.16
C TYR A 98 -2.84 2.03 9.95
N ALA A 99 -2.44 2.86 8.98
CA ALA A 99 -1.03 3.10 8.68
C ALA A 99 -0.31 3.79 9.85
N ALA A 100 -0.93 4.80 10.47
CA ALA A 100 -0.37 5.52 11.61
C ALA A 100 -0.21 4.61 12.84
N SER A 101 -1.24 3.83 13.18
CA SER A 101 -1.18 2.92 14.33
C SER A 101 -0.12 1.81 14.14
N MET A 102 -0.05 1.21 12.94
CA MET A 102 0.99 0.23 12.63
C MET A 102 2.38 0.83 12.64
N PHE A 103 2.56 2.02 12.06
CA PHE A 103 3.85 2.70 12.09
C PHE A 103 4.32 2.96 13.52
N SER A 104 3.45 3.44 14.41
CA SER A 104 3.83 3.72 15.80
C SER A 104 4.21 2.48 16.60
N HIS A 105 3.51 1.35 16.42
CA HIS A 105 3.69 0.18 17.28
C HIS A 105 4.68 -0.86 16.73
N VAL A 106 4.66 -1.14 15.43
CA VAL A 106 5.43 -2.24 14.83
C VAL A 106 6.43 -1.77 13.77
N GLY A 107 6.39 -0.49 13.40
CA GLY A 107 7.30 0.13 12.47
C GLY A 107 6.95 -0.12 11.00
N GLN A 108 7.74 0.53 10.15
CA GLN A 108 7.51 0.59 8.70
C GLN A 108 7.64 -0.77 8.02
N SER A 109 8.57 -1.61 8.49
CA SER A 109 8.88 -2.92 7.94
C SER A 109 7.66 -3.84 7.84
N THR A 110 6.95 -3.99 8.96
CA THR A 110 5.78 -4.86 9.08
C THR A 110 4.60 -4.31 8.27
N LEU A 111 4.41 -3.00 8.25
CA LEU A 111 3.38 -2.32 7.47
C LEU A 111 3.48 -2.67 5.98
N TRP A 112 4.68 -2.59 5.40
CA TRP A 112 4.88 -2.95 3.99
C TRP A 112 4.65 -4.44 3.70
N LEU A 113 4.98 -5.31 4.65
CA LEU A 113 4.75 -6.75 4.50
C LEU A 113 3.26 -7.08 4.50
N VAL A 114 2.50 -6.53 5.45
CA VAL A 114 1.04 -6.73 5.52
C VAL A 114 0.36 -6.20 4.26
N ASN A 115 0.74 -5.01 3.80
CA ASN A 115 0.21 -4.46 2.55
C ASN A 115 0.57 -5.33 1.34
N ALA A 116 1.79 -5.86 1.27
CA ALA A 116 2.19 -6.77 0.20
C ALA A 116 1.36 -8.06 0.19
N LEU A 117 1.06 -8.62 1.38
CA LEU A 117 0.20 -9.79 1.50
C LEU A 117 -1.25 -9.48 1.09
N ALA A 118 -1.79 -8.34 1.51
CA ALA A 118 -3.13 -7.91 1.12
C ALA A 118 -3.26 -7.73 -0.40
N THR A 119 -2.29 -7.05 -1.04
CA THR A 119 -2.26 -6.90 -2.49
C THR A 119 -2.06 -8.23 -3.21
N ALA A 120 -1.18 -9.11 -2.72
CA ALA A 120 -1.00 -10.44 -3.30
C ALA A 120 -2.29 -11.27 -3.22
N GLY A 121 -3.00 -11.24 -2.09
CA GLY A 121 -4.31 -11.86 -1.95
C GLY A 121 -5.33 -11.31 -2.96
N GLY A 122 -5.37 -9.99 -3.13
CA GLY A 122 -6.21 -9.34 -4.14
C GLY A 122 -5.90 -9.79 -5.56
N VAL A 123 -4.63 -9.91 -5.93
CA VAL A 123 -4.19 -10.41 -7.24
C VAL A 123 -4.58 -11.89 -7.43
N VAL A 124 -4.42 -12.72 -6.39
CA VAL A 124 -4.80 -14.14 -6.45
C VAL A 124 -6.32 -14.28 -6.64
N LEU A 125 -7.11 -13.52 -5.88
CA LEU A 125 -8.56 -13.47 -6.06
C LEU A 125 -8.92 -13.01 -7.48
N TRP A 126 -8.29 -11.95 -7.95
CA TRP A 126 -8.48 -11.43 -9.31
C TRP A 126 -8.24 -12.51 -10.37
N LEU A 127 -7.10 -13.20 -10.30
CA LEU A 127 -6.75 -14.27 -11.24
C LEU A 127 -7.74 -15.45 -11.17
N GLY A 128 -8.23 -15.78 -9.98
CA GLY A 128 -9.24 -16.83 -9.79
C GLY A 128 -10.60 -16.50 -10.40
N PHE A 129 -11.04 -15.24 -10.30
CA PHE A 129 -12.32 -14.77 -10.83
C PHE A 129 -12.24 -14.24 -12.28
N PHE A 130 -11.04 -14.04 -12.82
CA PHE A 130 -10.80 -13.58 -14.18
C PHE A 130 -11.54 -14.39 -15.28
N PRO A 131 -11.63 -15.73 -15.20
CA PRO A 131 -12.38 -16.53 -16.17
C PRO A 131 -13.89 -16.24 -16.14
N GLN A 132 -14.45 -15.85 -14.99
CA GLN A 132 -15.86 -15.53 -14.85
C GLN A 132 -16.19 -14.18 -15.47
N LEU A 133 -15.26 -13.21 -15.37
CA LEU A 133 -15.38 -11.89 -15.99
C LEU A 133 -15.41 -11.95 -17.52
N LYS A 134 -14.76 -12.94 -18.15
CA LYS A 134 -14.85 -13.16 -19.61
C LYS A 134 -16.27 -13.38 -20.11
N ARG A 135 -17.20 -13.79 -19.25
CA ARG A 135 -18.61 -14.01 -19.61
C ARG A 135 -19.39 -12.71 -19.84
N TYR A 136 -18.84 -11.57 -19.39
CA TYR A 136 -19.43 -10.22 -19.50
C TYR A 136 -18.72 -9.33 -20.54
N LYS A 137 -17.90 -9.93 -21.42
CA LYS A 137 -17.26 -9.23 -22.54
C LYS A 137 -18.24 -8.90 -23.67
#